data_AF-A0A3A4NKC1-F1
#
_entry.id   AF-A0A3A4NKC1-F1
#
_cell.length_a   1.000
_cell.length_b   1.000
_cell.length_c   1.000
_cell.angle_alpha   90.00
_cell.angle_beta   90.00
_cell.angle_gamma   90.00
#
_symmetry.space_group_name_H-M   'P 1'
#
loop_
_entity.id
_entity.type
_entity.pdbx_description
1 polymer ?
#
loop_
_entity_poly.entity_id
_entity_poly.type
_entity_poly.pdbx_seq_one_letter_code
_entity_poly.pdbx_strand_id
1 'polypeptide(L)'
;MAKTKGKKAAGAKKSSARKTGTAEKAPAGKVAKPKEPKAPKAEKAVEPKVSQAELDALRQPVEEAKGRLEKAQAEGKALADKARALVGEAKDAYRTALAPYREACHKAGVECEYEGGRSANVSEKVSFLVEKTDKGVRVMVKGQPKTEEVIPLAALKESINKAAYGYTDKHVGPKEEVGNKGGSLSNRLRAVLE
;
A
#
# COMPACT_ATOMS: atom_id res chain seq x y z
N MET A 1 28.86 28.02 -27.56
CA MET A 1 29.83 27.12 -28.23
C MET A 1 30.10 25.94 -27.30
N ALA A 2 30.00 24.71 -27.84
CA ALA A 2 30.57 23.43 -27.39
C ALA A 2 30.28 22.90 -25.96
N LYS A 3 30.11 21.60 -25.65
CA LYS A 3 29.93 20.28 -26.32
C LYS A 3 29.68 19.29 -25.13
N THR A 4 28.51 18.64 -25.05
CA THR A 4 28.23 17.20 -25.32
C THR A 4 28.64 16.11 -24.32
N LYS A 5 27.73 15.10 -24.22
CA LYS A 5 27.83 13.67 -23.80
C LYS A 5 27.74 13.38 -22.29
N GLY A 6 26.89 12.51 -21.75
CA GLY A 6 26.06 11.43 -22.32
C GLY A 6 26.58 10.04 -21.90
N LYS A 7 25.75 9.24 -21.19
CA LYS A 7 25.75 7.76 -20.99
C LYS A 7 25.16 7.44 -19.60
N LYS A 8 24.45 6.34 -19.32
CA LYS A 8 23.84 5.26 -20.12
C LYS A 8 22.92 4.51 -19.15
N ALA A 9 21.78 4.03 -19.63
CA ALA A 9 20.91 3.08 -18.93
C ALA A 9 21.60 1.71 -18.77
N ALA A 10 21.23 0.98 -17.71
CA ALA A 10 21.30 -0.47 -17.68
C ALA A 10 20.17 -1.00 -16.78
N GLY A 11 19.13 -1.54 -17.42
CA GLY A 11 18.17 -2.40 -16.76
C GLY A 11 18.75 -3.81 -16.57
N ALA A 12 18.23 -4.53 -15.59
CA ALA A 12 18.30 -5.98 -15.55
C ALA A 12 17.00 -6.52 -14.93
N LYS A 13 16.09 -6.93 -15.82
CA LYS A 13 15.03 -7.91 -15.55
C LYS A 13 15.68 -9.28 -15.31
N LYS A 14 15.24 -10.01 -14.29
CA LYS A 14 15.21 -11.48 -14.21
C LYS A 14 14.05 -11.84 -13.26
N SER A 15 12.85 -12.22 -13.72
CA SER A 15 12.42 -13.59 -14.11
C SER A 15 12.82 -14.63 -13.07
N SER A 16 11.93 -15.26 -12.29
CA SER A 16 10.82 -16.18 -12.63
C SER A 16 11.14 -17.56 -12.05
N ALA A 17 10.08 -18.32 -11.77
CA ALA A 17 10.02 -19.77 -11.57
C ALA A 17 10.30 -20.33 -10.16
N ARG A 18 9.22 -20.25 -9.37
CA ARG A 18 8.63 -21.35 -8.59
C ARG A 18 8.92 -22.73 -9.24
N LYS A 19 9.60 -23.63 -8.52
CA LYS A 19 9.72 -25.05 -8.87
C LYS A 19 9.09 -25.92 -7.77
N THR A 20 7.95 -26.48 -8.12
CA THR A 20 7.34 -27.69 -7.56
C THR A 20 8.07 -28.93 -8.06
N GLY A 21 8.11 -29.98 -7.24
CA GLY A 21 7.94 -31.34 -7.74
C GLY A 21 9.16 -32.26 -7.78
N THR A 22 9.10 -33.25 -6.88
CA THR A 22 9.16 -34.69 -7.19
C THR A 22 10.52 -35.40 -7.30
N ALA A 23 10.72 -36.27 -6.30
CA ALA A 23 11.40 -37.56 -6.22
C ALA A 23 12.17 -38.14 -7.43
N GLU A 24 13.40 -38.57 -7.15
CA GLU A 24 14.14 -39.64 -7.82
C GLU A 24 14.89 -40.43 -6.72
N LYS A 25 14.42 -41.61 -6.30
CA LYS A 25 14.68 -42.97 -6.82
C LYS A 25 16.06 -43.53 -6.39
N ALA A 26 16.03 -44.43 -5.41
CA ALA A 26 17.12 -45.32 -5.02
C ALA A 26 17.34 -46.43 -6.08
N PRO A 27 18.56 -46.98 -6.24
CA PRO A 27 18.81 -48.08 -7.15
C PRO A 27 18.51 -49.45 -6.53
N ALA A 28 18.11 -50.36 -7.43
CA ALA A 28 17.67 -51.72 -7.19
C ALA A 28 18.80 -52.67 -6.77
N GLY A 29 18.45 -53.65 -5.92
CA GLY A 29 19.22 -54.84 -5.58
C GLY A 29 18.36 -56.10 -5.72
N LYS A 30 18.98 -57.19 -6.18
CA LYS A 30 18.43 -58.37 -6.86
C LYS A 30 17.62 -59.38 -6.01
N VAL A 31 16.57 -59.91 -6.64
CA VAL A 31 16.15 -61.33 -6.82
C VAL A 31 16.22 -62.30 -5.62
N ALA A 32 15.04 -62.75 -5.17
CA ALA A 32 14.71 -64.18 -4.98
C ALA A 32 13.17 -64.37 -4.83
N LYS A 33 12.57 -65.17 -5.72
CA LYS A 33 11.26 -65.85 -5.58
C LYS A 33 11.61 -67.29 -5.14
N PRO A 34 10.84 -68.06 -4.32
CA PRO A 34 9.38 -68.20 -4.42
C PRO A 34 8.59 -68.57 -3.14
N LYS A 35 7.29 -68.25 -3.12
CA LYS A 35 6.15 -69.13 -2.79
C LYS A 35 4.93 -68.29 -2.43
N GLU A 36 3.84 -68.46 -3.18
CA GLU A 36 2.51 -68.09 -2.73
C GLU A 36 2.18 -68.84 -1.44
N PRO A 37 1.59 -68.14 -0.48
CA PRO A 37 0.28 -68.57 -0.03
C PRO A 37 -0.71 -67.39 0.04
N LYS A 38 -1.88 -67.63 -0.55
CA LYS A 38 -3.22 -67.12 -0.19
C LYS A 38 -3.32 -65.66 0.29
N ALA A 39 -3.96 -64.86 -0.56
CA ALA A 39 -4.52 -63.55 -0.23
C ALA A 39 -5.26 -63.53 1.13
N PRO A 40 -4.87 -62.65 2.06
CA PRO A 40 -5.82 -62.04 2.96
C PRO A 40 -6.49 -60.86 2.25
N LYS A 41 -7.80 -60.79 2.43
CA LYS A 41 -8.71 -59.75 1.96
C LYS A 41 -8.11 -58.36 2.10
N ALA A 42 -8.36 -57.51 1.11
CA ALA A 42 -8.23 -56.06 1.25
C ALA A 42 -9.10 -55.59 2.42
N GLU A 43 -8.51 -55.45 3.61
CA GLU A 43 -9.04 -54.57 4.62
C GLU A 43 -8.84 -53.15 4.10
N LYS A 44 -9.96 -52.50 3.78
CA LYS A 44 -10.02 -51.04 3.67
C LYS A 44 -9.32 -50.46 4.89
N ALA A 45 -8.28 -49.66 4.67
CA ALA A 45 -7.76 -48.76 5.69
C ALA A 45 -8.95 -47.91 6.16
N VAL A 46 -9.45 -48.20 7.36
CA VAL A 46 -10.45 -47.38 8.03
C VAL A 46 -9.70 -46.14 8.50
N GLU A 47 -9.96 -45.01 7.85
CA GLU A 47 -9.55 -43.71 8.40
C GLU A 47 -10.05 -43.62 9.85
N PRO A 48 -9.20 -43.23 10.82
CA PRO A 48 -9.64 -43.12 12.20
C PRO A 48 -10.74 -42.06 12.26
N LYS A 49 -11.98 -42.51 12.44
CA LYS A 49 -13.13 -41.64 12.66
C LYS A 49 -12.95 -41.00 14.03
N VAL A 50 -12.39 -39.79 14.04
CA VAL A 50 -12.37 -38.93 15.22
C VAL A 50 -13.80 -38.76 15.71
N SER A 51 -14.03 -39.05 16.98
CA SER A 51 -15.36 -38.96 17.58
C SER A 51 -15.76 -37.50 17.76
N GLN A 52 -17.07 -37.23 17.72
CA GLN A 52 -17.60 -35.88 17.95
C GLN A 52 -17.16 -35.32 19.31
N ALA A 53 -17.04 -36.19 20.33
CA ALA A 53 -16.55 -35.82 21.66
C ALA A 53 -15.09 -35.35 21.66
N GLU A 54 -14.22 -35.94 20.84
CA GLU A 54 -12.82 -35.49 20.69
C GLU A 54 -12.74 -34.13 19.97
N LEU A 55 -13.62 -33.89 18.99
CA LEU A 55 -13.70 -32.59 18.32
C LEU A 55 -14.18 -31.48 19.27
N ASP A 56 -15.18 -31.76 20.10
CA ASP A 56 -15.69 -30.80 21.08
C ASP A 56 -14.67 -30.53 22.20
N ALA A 57 -13.91 -31.55 22.64
CA ALA A 57 -12.81 -31.38 23.58
C ALA A 57 -11.67 -30.51 23.01
N LEU A 58 -11.39 -30.61 21.70
CA LEU A 58 -10.40 -29.76 21.03
C LEU A 58 -10.92 -28.35 20.72
N ARG A 59 -12.24 -28.14 20.67
CA ARG A 59 -12.84 -26.84 20.35
C ARG A 59 -12.66 -25.82 21.48
N GLN A 60 -12.81 -26.23 22.73
CA GLN A 60 -12.65 -25.34 23.89
C GLN A 60 -11.27 -24.65 23.96
N PRO A 61 -10.13 -25.36 23.90
CA PRO A 61 -8.81 -24.71 23.95
C PRO A 61 -8.55 -23.85 22.72
N VAL A 62 -9.14 -24.18 21.56
CA VAL A 62 -9.03 -23.36 20.33
C VAL A 62 -9.78 -22.03 20.49
N GLU A 63 -11.00 -22.04 21.02
CA GLU A 63 -11.75 -20.81 21.29
C GLU A 63 -11.07 -19.95 22.37
N GLU A 64 -10.50 -20.57 23.41
CA GLU A 64 -9.74 -19.85 24.42
C GLU A 64 -8.46 -19.21 23.83
N ALA A 65 -7.71 -19.96 23.02
CA ALA A 65 -6.53 -19.45 22.33
C ALA A 65 -6.88 -18.30 21.37
N LYS A 66 -8.02 -18.40 20.66
CA LYS A 66 -8.53 -17.34 19.80
C LYS A 66 -8.86 -16.08 20.59
N GLY A 67 -9.54 -16.20 21.73
CA GLY A 67 -9.84 -15.07 22.61
C GLY A 67 -8.57 -14.38 23.13
N ARG A 68 -7.54 -15.15 23.51
CA ARG A 68 -6.22 -14.61 23.91
C ARG A 68 -5.53 -13.86 22.77
N LEU A 69 -5.59 -14.41 21.55
CA LEU A 69 -5.03 -13.78 20.35
C LEU A 69 -5.72 -12.46 20.03
N GLU A 70 -7.06 -12.42 20.05
CA GLU A 70 -7.82 -11.21 19.78
C GLU A 70 -7.52 -10.10 20.80
N LYS A 71 -7.42 -10.47 22.09
CA LYS A 71 -7.03 -9.55 23.16
C LYS A 71 -5.62 -8.98 22.93
N ALA A 72 -4.63 -9.84 22.65
CA ALA A 72 -3.26 -9.40 22.40
C ALA A 72 -3.17 -8.49 21.16
N GLN A 73 -3.94 -8.77 20.11
CA GLN A 73 -4.02 -7.90 18.93
C GLN A 73 -4.63 -6.54 19.24
N ALA A 74 -5.67 -6.48 20.07
CA ALA A 74 -6.29 -5.22 20.49
C ALA A 74 -5.33 -4.37 21.32
N GLU A 75 -4.64 -4.99 22.29
CA GLU A 75 -3.62 -4.32 23.11
C GLU A 75 -2.44 -3.83 22.25
N GLY A 76 -1.97 -4.64 21.30
CA GLY A 76 -0.93 -4.26 20.35
C GLY A 76 -1.32 -3.06 19.49
N LYS A 77 -2.56 -3.00 18.99
CA LYS A 77 -3.08 -1.84 18.26
C LYS A 77 -3.13 -0.59 19.14
N ALA A 78 -3.66 -0.71 20.35
CA ALA A 78 -3.73 0.41 21.28
C ALA A 78 -2.34 0.99 21.63
N LEU A 79 -1.33 0.12 21.81
CA LEU A 79 0.06 0.55 22.02
C LEU A 79 0.64 1.23 20.78
N ALA A 80 0.38 0.70 19.59
CA ALA A 80 0.84 1.31 18.34
C ALA A 80 0.22 2.70 18.13
N ASP A 81 -1.05 2.89 18.46
CA ASP A 81 -1.72 4.18 18.34
C ASP A 81 -1.16 5.20 19.35
N LYS A 82 -0.89 4.78 20.59
CA LYS A 82 -0.20 5.62 21.59
C LYS A 82 1.20 6.04 21.11
N ALA A 83 1.98 5.09 20.57
CA ALA A 83 3.31 5.41 20.05
C ALA A 83 3.24 6.39 18.88
N ARG A 84 2.26 6.25 17.99
CA ARG A 84 2.03 7.20 16.89
C ARG A 84 1.65 8.58 17.39
N ALA A 85 0.82 8.68 18.41
CA ALA A 85 0.44 9.96 19.02
C ALA A 85 1.67 10.68 19.60
N LEU A 86 2.48 10.00 20.41
CA LEU A 86 3.70 10.55 21.01
C LEU A 86 4.70 11.02 19.94
N VAL A 87 4.90 10.23 18.89
CA VAL A 87 5.76 10.62 17.76
C VAL A 87 5.19 11.82 17.00
N GLY A 88 3.85 11.90 16.87
CA GLY A 88 3.15 13.04 16.30
C GLY A 88 3.43 14.32 17.09
N GLU A 89 3.17 14.29 18.40
CA GLU A 89 3.41 15.41 19.31
C GLU A 89 4.87 15.88 19.29
N ALA A 90 5.83 14.95 19.34
CA ALA A 90 7.25 15.29 19.25
C ALA A 90 7.62 15.96 17.92
N LYS A 91 7.04 15.49 16.81
CA LYS A 91 7.23 16.10 15.48
C LYS A 91 6.58 17.47 15.37
N ASP A 92 5.42 17.68 15.98
CA ASP A 92 4.76 18.98 16.03
C ASP A 92 5.60 19.96 16.86
N ALA A 93 6.04 19.56 18.06
CA ALA A 93 6.91 20.38 18.91
C ALA A 93 8.22 20.76 18.21
N TYR A 94 8.89 19.81 17.55
CA TYR A 94 10.10 20.08 16.77
C TYR A 94 9.85 21.09 15.64
N ARG A 95 8.73 20.97 14.92
CA ARG A 95 8.37 21.92 13.86
C ARG A 95 8.10 23.32 14.40
N THR A 96 7.38 23.43 15.51
CA THR A 96 7.11 24.71 16.18
C THR A 96 8.42 25.37 16.62
N ALA A 97 9.37 24.61 17.16
CA ALA A 97 10.68 25.13 17.55
C ALA A 97 11.55 25.53 16.33
N LEU A 98 11.46 24.78 15.22
CA LEU A 98 12.21 25.08 13.99
C LEU A 98 11.70 26.29 13.22
N ALA A 99 10.42 26.62 13.33
CA ALA A 99 9.80 27.70 12.54
C ALA A 99 10.55 29.05 12.65
N PRO A 100 10.80 29.61 13.86
CA PRO A 100 11.53 30.88 13.97
C PRO A 100 12.98 30.77 13.49
N TYR A 101 13.65 29.63 13.68
CA TYR A 101 15.01 29.41 13.20
C TYR A 101 15.09 29.41 11.67
N ARG A 102 14.12 28.78 10.99
CA ARG A 102 14.02 28.77 9.53
C ARG A 102 13.79 30.17 8.98
N GLU A 103 12.93 30.96 9.62
CA GLU A 103 12.72 32.35 9.24
C GLU A 103 13.99 33.19 9.39
N ALA A 104 14.76 32.98 10.47
CA ALA A 104 16.04 33.64 10.66
C ALA A 104 17.06 33.25 9.58
N CYS A 105 17.18 31.96 9.25
CA CYS A 105 18.04 31.48 8.16
C CYS A 105 17.67 32.11 6.82
N HIS A 106 16.37 32.15 6.51
CA HIS A 106 15.87 32.77 5.29
C HIS A 106 16.18 34.27 5.23
N LYS A 107 15.99 35.01 6.33
CA LYS A 107 16.34 36.43 6.43
C LYS A 107 17.85 36.66 6.27
N ALA A 108 18.68 35.73 6.74
CA ALA A 108 20.13 35.76 6.58
C ALA A 108 20.61 35.30 5.20
N GLY A 109 19.72 34.79 4.34
CA GLY A 109 20.08 34.24 3.03
C GLY A 109 20.90 32.95 3.11
N VAL A 110 20.85 32.24 4.24
CA VAL A 110 21.58 31.00 4.49
C VAL A 110 20.63 29.81 4.40
N GLU A 111 21.09 28.71 3.82
CA GLU A 111 20.34 27.46 3.77
C GLU A 111 20.17 26.88 5.19
N CYS A 112 18.94 26.55 5.56
CA CYS A 112 18.65 25.96 6.86
C CYS A 112 19.08 24.49 6.88
N GLU A 113 20.04 24.13 7.74
CA GLU A 113 20.58 22.77 7.87
C GLU A 113 19.57 21.73 8.37
N TYR A 114 18.46 22.18 8.98
CA TYR A 114 17.45 21.30 9.54
C TYR A 114 16.36 20.98 8.52
N GLU A 115 16.22 19.70 8.19
CA GLU A 115 15.09 19.15 7.47
C GLU A 115 13.81 19.23 8.34
N GLY A 116 13.03 20.27 8.12
CA GLY A 116 11.63 20.33 8.49
C GLY A 116 10.87 19.45 7.51
N GLY A 117 10.53 18.25 7.95
CA GLY A 117 9.67 17.35 7.19
C GLY A 117 8.41 18.07 6.70
N ARG A 118 7.86 17.60 5.58
CA ARG A 118 6.61 18.15 5.02
C ARG A 118 5.54 18.15 6.11
N SER A 119 4.89 19.30 6.29
CA SER A 119 3.73 19.40 7.18
C SER A 119 2.73 18.29 6.85
N ALA A 120 2.16 17.67 7.88
CA ALA A 120 1.03 16.77 7.70
C ALA A 120 -0.06 17.53 6.92
N ASN A 121 -0.74 16.85 5.98
CA ASN A 121 -1.86 17.45 5.27
C ASN A 121 -2.86 17.98 6.30
N VAL A 122 -3.02 19.30 6.37
CA VAL A 122 -3.84 20.01 7.37
C VAL A 122 -5.33 19.76 7.17
N SER A 123 -5.71 19.14 6.04
CA SER A 123 -7.09 18.91 5.66
C SER A 123 -7.40 17.43 5.44
N GLU A 124 -8.69 17.12 5.57
CA GLU A 124 -9.27 15.79 5.39
C GLU A 124 -8.77 15.10 4.12
N LYS A 125 -8.57 13.78 4.19
CA LYS A 125 -8.00 12.98 3.11
C LYS A 125 -8.97 12.92 1.91
N VAL A 126 -8.78 13.82 0.96
CA VAL A 126 -9.53 13.84 -0.30
C VAL A 126 -8.92 12.85 -1.28
N SER A 127 -9.77 12.05 -1.91
CA SER A 127 -9.38 11.15 -2.98
C SER A 127 -10.19 11.44 -4.23
N PHE A 128 -9.52 11.56 -5.37
CA PHE A 128 -10.14 11.92 -6.65
C PHE A 128 -10.40 10.67 -7.50
N LEU A 129 -11.56 10.57 -8.11
CA LEU A 129 -11.83 9.60 -9.17
C LEU A 129 -11.71 10.35 -10.50
N VAL A 130 -10.92 9.80 -11.42
CA VAL A 130 -10.53 10.44 -12.67
C VAL A 130 -10.76 9.44 -13.79
N GLU A 131 -11.59 9.78 -14.76
CA GLU A 131 -11.96 8.92 -15.89
C GLU A 131 -11.74 9.65 -17.22
N LYS A 132 -11.13 8.98 -18.18
CA LYS A 132 -10.99 9.50 -19.54
C LYS A 132 -12.33 9.42 -20.26
N THR A 133 -12.71 10.49 -20.94
CA THR A 133 -13.91 10.55 -21.78
C THR A 133 -13.54 11.11 -23.15
N ASP A 134 -14.39 10.95 -24.16
CA ASP A 134 -14.11 11.45 -25.51
C ASP A 134 -13.96 12.98 -25.57
N LYS A 135 -14.61 13.69 -24.63
CA LYS A 135 -14.63 15.16 -24.55
C LYS A 135 -13.55 15.74 -23.63
N GLY A 136 -12.92 14.93 -22.78
CA GLY A 136 -12.23 15.45 -21.61
C GLY A 136 -11.81 14.39 -20.61
N VAL A 137 -11.47 14.84 -19.41
CA VAL A 137 -11.28 13.98 -18.25
C VAL A 137 -12.33 14.34 -17.20
N ARG A 138 -13.16 13.37 -16.84
CA ARG A 138 -14.15 13.50 -15.77
C ARG A 138 -13.43 13.35 -14.43
N VAL A 139 -13.60 14.33 -13.56
CA VAL A 139 -13.01 14.38 -12.23
C VAL A 139 -14.12 14.51 -11.20
N MET A 140 -14.03 13.71 -10.14
CA MET A 140 -14.90 13.86 -8.97
C MET A 140 -14.14 13.56 -7.68
N VAL A 141 -14.57 14.15 -6.56
CA VAL A 141 -14.15 13.72 -5.23
C VAL A 141 -14.92 12.45 -4.86
N LYS A 142 -14.21 11.39 -4.42
CA LYS A 142 -14.84 10.13 -4.00
C LYS A 142 -15.83 10.39 -2.86
N GLY A 143 -17.05 9.88 -3.00
CA GLY A 143 -18.14 10.08 -2.04
C GLY A 143 -18.91 11.39 -2.22
N GLN A 144 -18.50 12.27 -3.14
CA GLN A 144 -19.16 13.55 -3.41
C GLN A 144 -19.50 13.70 -4.91
N PRO A 145 -20.59 13.08 -5.40
CA PRO A 145 -20.99 13.16 -6.80
C PRO A 145 -21.32 14.59 -7.26
N LYS A 146 -21.64 15.51 -6.34
CA LYS A 146 -21.89 16.93 -6.64
C LYS A 146 -20.63 17.67 -7.15
N THR A 147 -19.44 17.12 -6.92
CA THR A 147 -18.16 17.69 -7.37
C THR A 147 -17.76 17.19 -8.75
N GLU A 148 -18.62 16.44 -9.42
CA GLU A 148 -18.32 15.89 -10.74
C GLU A 148 -18.21 17.00 -11.79
N GLU A 149 -17.06 17.07 -12.46
CA GLU A 149 -16.81 18.03 -13.52
C GLU A 149 -15.99 17.38 -14.64
N VAL A 150 -16.33 17.68 -15.89
CA VAL A 150 -15.55 17.24 -17.05
C VAL A 150 -14.58 18.35 -17.43
N ILE A 151 -13.29 18.12 -17.22
CA ILE A 151 -12.24 19.03 -17.63
C ILE A 151 -11.96 18.80 -19.13
N PRO A 152 -12.13 19.80 -20.00
CA PRO A 152 -11.91 19.63 -21.44
C PRO A 152 -10.45 19.28 -21.76
N LEU A 153 -10.24 18.45 -22.78
CA LEU A 153 -8.89 18.09 -23.25
C LEU A 153 -8.06 19.31 -23.67
N ALA A 154 -8.70 20.37 -24.19
CA ALA A 154 -8.02 21.62 -24.56
C ALA A 154 -7.36 22.27 -23.33
N ALA A 155 -8.10 22.41 -22.23
CA ALA A 155 -7.58 22.99 -20.98
C ALA A 155 -6.46 22.15 -20.37
N LEU A 156 -6.55 20.82 -20.49
CA LEU A 156 -5.51 19.89 -20.01
C LEU A 156 -4.23 19.98 -20.85
N LYS A 157 -4.33 20.18 -22.16
CA LYS A 157 -3.18 20.39 -23.06
C LYS A 157 -2.46 21.71 -22.79
N GLU A 158 -3.20 22.76 -22.45
CA GLU A 158 -2.60 24.05 -22.07
C GLU A 158 -1.86 23.95 -20.74
N SER A 159 -2.52 23.46 -19.69
CA SER A 159 -1.87 23.24 -18.40
C SER A 159 -2.69 22.33 -17.49
N ILE A 160 -2.23 21.08 -17.35
CA ILE A 160 -2.78 20.12 -16.38
C ILE A 160 -2.76 20.69 -14.95
N ASN A 161 -1.71 21.42 -14.58
CA ASN A 161 -1.59 21.99 -13.25
C ASN A 161 -2.66 23.06 -13.01
N LYS A 162 -2.87 24.01 -13.94
CA LYS A 162 -3.91 25.04 -13.78
C LYS A 162 -5.30 24.43 -13.69
N ALA A 163 -5.60 23.44 -14.54
CA ALA A 163 -6.88 22.74 -14.51
C ALA A 163 -7.09 21.99 -13.18
N ALA A 164 -6.05 21.33 -12.67
CA ALA A 164 -6.12 20.63 -11.40
C ALA A 164 -6.35 21.58 -10.21
N TYR A 165 -5.60 22.69 -10.13
CA TYR A 165 -5.76 23.67 -9.05
C TYR A 165 -7.10 24.41 -9.15
N GLY A 166 -7.54 24.79 -10.35
CA GLY A 166 -8.85 25.43 -10.54
C GLY A 166 -10.02 24.54 -10.09
N TYR A 167 -9.93 23.23 -10.34
CA TYR A 167 -10.90 22.27 -9.82
C TYR A 167 -10.83 22.15 -8.28
N THR A 168 -9.63 22.02 -7.70
CA THR A 168 -9.50 21.87 -6.25
C THR A 168 -9.91 23.13 -5.49
N ASP A 169 -9.59 24.31 -6.01
CA ASP A 169 -9.96 25.58 -5.39
C ASP A 169 -11.49 25.75 -5.35
N LYS A 170 -12.19 25.28 -6.39
CA LYS A 170 -13.65 25.34 -6.51
C LYS A 170 -14.39 24.34 -5.61
N HIS A 171 -13.90 23.10 -5.50
CA HIS A 171 -14.64 21.99 -4.87
C HIS A 171 -14.10 21.55 -3.51
N VAL A 172 -12.83 21.84 -3.21
CA VAL A 172 -12.17 21.38 -1.97
C VAL A 172 -11.80 22.57 -1.08
N GLY A 173 -11.40 23.69 -1.68
CA GLY A 173 -10.97 24.91 -0.99
C GLY A 173 -9.57 25.37 -1.43
N PRO A 174 -9.15 26.57 -0.99
CA PRO A 174 -7.88 27.17 -1.39
C PRO A 174 -6.68 26.36 -0.91
N LYS A 175 -5.58 26.41 -1.67
CA LYS A 175 -4.35 25.65 -1.41
C LYS A 175 -3.80 25.83 0.01
N GLU A 176 -3.97 27.00 0.59
CA GLU A 176 -3.52 27.36 1.95
C GLU A 176 -4.23 26.51 3.01
N GLU A 177 -5.52 26.23 2.81
CA GLU A 177 -6.34 25.42 3.73
C GLU A 177 -6.21 23.92 3.42
N VAL A 178 -6.18 23.57 2.14
CA VAL A 178 -6.33 22.18 1.72
C VAL A 178 -5.00 21.48 1.40
N GLY A 179 -3.90 22.24 1.40
CA GLY A 179 -2.57 21.75 1.08
C GLY A 179 -2.38 21.40 -0.40
N ASN A 180 -1.45 20.48 -0.70
CA ASN A 180 -1.06 20.17 -2.07
C ASN A 180 -1.98 19.16 -2.79
N LYS A 181 -3.30 19.32 -2.63
CA LYS A 181 -4.30 18.43 -3.26
C LYS A 181 -4.38 18.60 -4.77
N GLY A 182 -4.22 19.83 -5.28
CA GLY A 182 -4.11 20.10 -6.72
C GLY A 182 -2.94 19.36 -7.37
N GLY A 183 -1.81 19.24 -6.66
CA GLY A 183 -0.68 18.42 -7.10
C GLY A 183 -1.04 16.93 -7.24
N SER A 184 -1.76 16.37 -6.27
CA SER A 184 -2.25 14.99 -6.31
C SER A 184 -3.19 14.74 -7.50
N LEU A 185 -4.13 15.66 -7.74
CA LEU A 185 -5.02 15.58 -8.90
C LEU A 185 -4.26 15.69 -10.22
N SER A 186 -3.29 16.62 -10.33
CA SER A 186 -2.49 16.79 -11.54
C SER A 186 -1.74 15.52 -11.95
N ASN A 187 -1.20 14.77 -10.97
CA ASN A 187 -0.52 13.51 -11.23
C ASN A 187 -1.48 12.42 -11.73
N ARG A 188 -2.73 12.40 -11.23
CA ARG A 188 -3.76 11.47 -11.73
C ARG A 188 -4.22 11.83 -13.13
N LEU A 189 -4.40 13.13 -13.41
CA LEU A 189 -4.74 13.61 -14.75
C LEU A 189 -3.66 13.22 -15.76
N ARG A 190 -2.37 13.37 -15.42
CA ARG A 190 -1.26 12.88 -16.26
C ARG A 190 -1.37 11.38 -16.51
N ALA A 191 -1.55 10.58 -15.47
CA ALA A 191 -1.62 9.12 -15.57
C ALA A 191 -2.78 8.59 -16.43
N VAL A 192 -3.86 9.36 -16.60
CA VAL A 192 -5.01 9.00 -17.44
C VAL A 192 -4.84 9.48 -18.89
N LEU A 193 -3.98 10.48 -19.11
CA LEU A 193 -3.70 11.05 -20.42
C LEU A 193 -2.51 10.38 -21.14
N GLU A 194 -1.55 9.84 -20.38
CA GLU A 194 -0.49 8.93 -20.87
C GLU A 194 -1.06 7.61 -21.40
#